data_AF-A0A2M9D2H1-F1
#
_entry.id   AF-A0A2M9D2H1-F1
#
_cell.length_a   1.000
_cell.length_b   1.000
_cell.length_c   1.000
_cell.angle_alpha   90.00
_cell.angle_beta   90.00
_cell.angle_gamma   90.00
#
_symmetry.space_group_name_H-M   'P 1'
#
loop_
_entity.id
_entity.type
_entity.pdbx_description
1 polymer ?
#
loop_
_entity_poly.entity_id
_entity_poly.type
_entity_poly.pdbx_seq_one_letter_code
_entity_poly.pdbx_strand_id
1 'polypeptide(L)'
;MILEVVFLLSMVLGGSALIQVAGARGLGVPVLGAVAGLALYLCIGALQVLTPITTTPLLTMILTAAIPSALWSWRRFRGAVLPVRPLWAGIIVAGVVAAVALFRALPQVAWSYDSLQYLLNGSLIANNSITIATSGLLPKRLIGVPELHAAANLGGEYYVQSITPLISVLVLALLSWMLWESLATRLNKRALLLLIVGGALFLVSMNRFVFHAFYLNGHLLFALLMLVIVGGGWMLVSTESVSKPALITAMALSIGAVVFVRAESPILVFLVLLPVIVDRSVSLLHKSILLAVLGAATIAWQMFMAAVYRADGLAVEFSVWGLLAFGVLMLAAIPLLRWNLLMKRGRVLLLLAEVLLWVALIVLALREPLILRESLSATFQNVVMGAGSWGVSLILLVVLLVVASFVAVPHSVNLRFPLTSFVPLGFLLAYLRDAAYRVGDGDSLNRMWIQLVPVALFYVLIALGVGQWRRSSAVSHAKPSSVANEA
;
A
#
# COMPACT_ATOMS: atom_id res chain seq x y z
N MET A 1 1.08 25.82 -11.49
CA MET A 1 0.66 24.86 -12.56
C MET A 1 1.83 24.17 -13.25
N ILE A 2 2.73 24.87 -13.95
CA ILE A 2 3.84 24.23 -14.71
C ILE A 2 4.71 23.32 -13.82
N LEU A 3 5.09 23.80 -12.63
CA LEU A 3 5.88 23.02 -11.67
C LEU A 3 5.17 21.73 -11.23
N GLU A 4 3.87 21.77 -10.95
CA GLU A 4 3.09 20.55 -10.63
C GLU A 4 3.06 19.56 -11.79
N VAL A 5 2.91 20.05 -13.03
CA VAL A 5 2.96 19.19 -14.22
C VAL A 5 4.32 18.51 -14.32
N VAL A 6 5.42 19.26 -14.19
CA VAL A 6 6.78 18.71 -14.26
C VAL A 6 7.04 17.71 -13.12
N PHE A 7 6.58 18.04 -11.90
CA PHE A 7 6.63 17.16 -10.74
C PHE A 7 5.94 15.82 -11.00
N LEU A 8 4.69 15.83 -11.45
CA LEU A 8 3.94 14.61 -11.72
C LEU A 8 4.49 13.83 -12.92
N LEU A 9 4.91 14.53 -13.99
CA LEU A 9 5.55 13.89 -15.14
C LEU A 9 6.86 13.19 -14.75
N SER A 10 7.63 13.75 -13.82
CA SER A 10 8.86 13.10 -13.34
C SER A 10 8.59 11.71 -12.75
N MET A 11 7.51 11.59 -11.96
CA MET A 11 7.05 10.32 -11.40
C MET A 11 6.53 9.39 -12.50
N VAL A 12 5.60 9.84 -13.33
CA VAL A 12 4.96 8.98 -14.33
C VAL A 12 5.97 8.48 -15.37
N LEU A 13 6.81 9.36 -15.90
CA LEU A 13 7.80 9.00 -16.92
C LEU A 13 8.94 8.15 -16.33
N GLY A 14 9.50 8.57 -15.19
CA GLY A 14 10.56 7.82 -14.50
C GLY A 14 10.09 6.42 -14.10
N GLY A 15 8.93 6.32 -13.46
CA GLY A 15 8.37 5.02 -13.07
C GLY A 15 7.97 4.15 -14.26
N SER A 16 7.41 4.73 -15.33
CA SER A 16 7.12 3.97 -16.56
C SER A 16 8.39 3.41 -17.21
N ALA A 17 9.47 4.19 -17.27
CA ALA A 17 10.76 3.74 -17.77
C ALA A 17 11.32 2.59 -16.92
N LEU A 18 11.25 2.71 -15.58
CA LEU A 18 11.70 1.68 -14.65
C LEU A 18 10.94 0.36 -14.82
N ILE A 19 9.61 0.44 -14.89
CA ILE A 19 8.74 -0.74 -14.95
C ILE A 19 8.81 -1.41 -16.34
N GLN A 20 9.02 -0.65 -17.42
CA GLN A 20 9.38 -1.21 -18.73
C GLN A 20 10.72 -1.94 -18.71
N VAL A 21 11.74 -1.36 -18.06
CA VAL A 21 13.05 -2.01 -17.87
C VAL A 21 12.90 -3.33 -17.10
N ALA A 22 11.98 -3.37 -16.13
CA ALA A 22 11.62 -4.58 -15.40
C ALA A 22 10.70 -5.53 -16.20
N GLY A 23 10.42 -5.24 -17.47
CA GLY A 23 9.75 -6.13 -18.41
C GLY A 23 8.23 -5.97 -18.49
N ALA A 24 7.63 -4.97 -17.83
CA ALA A 24 6.20 -4.71 -18.01
C ALA A 24 5.88 -4.22 -19.42
N ARG A 25 4.66 -4.50 -19.87
CA ARG A 25 4.17 -4.16 -21.21
C ARG A 25 2.71 -3.69 -21.15
N GLY A 26 2.22 -3.14 -22.25
CA GLY A 26 0.81 -2.78 -22.42
C GLY A 26 0.35 -1.68 -21.45
N LEU A 27 -0.90 -1.79 -20.99
CA LEU A 27 -1.53 -0.81 -20.09
C LEU A 27 -0.93 -0.82 -18.68
N GLY A 28 -0.23 -1.88 -18.30
CA GLY A 28 0.47 -1.94 -17.00
C GLY A 28 1.60 -0.94 -16.89
N VAL A 29 2.22 -0.54 -18.01
CA VAL A 29 3.33 0.43 -18.02
C VAL A 29 2.94 1.79 -17.43
N PRO A 30 1.93 2.52 -17.96
CA PRO A 30 1.57 3.81 -17.39
C PRO A 30 0.97 3.71 -15.98
N VAL A 31 0.17 2.68 -15.71
CA VAL A 31 -0.53 2.53 -14.42
C VAL A 31 0.43 2.12 -13.30
N LEU A 32 1.11 0.97 -13.45
CA LEU A 32 2.07 0.49 -12.47
C LEU A 32 3.31 1.40 -12.42
N GLY A 33 3.69 1.97 -13.58
CA GLY A 33 4.77 2.95 -13.68
C GLY A 33 4.50 4.21 -12.87
N ALA A 34 3.31 4.80 -12.95
CA ALA A 34 2.98 5.98 -12.14
C ALA A 34 3.09 5.70 -10.63
N VAL A 35 2.60 4.55 -10.17
CA VAL A 35 2.69 4.16 -8.75
C VAL A 35 4.14 3.87 -8.34
N ALA A 36 4.90 3.16 -9.17
CA ALA A 36 6.32 2.89 -8.93
C ALA A 36 7.14 4.19 -8.93
N GLY A 37 6.82 5.16 -9.78
CA GLY A 37 7.45 6.46 -9.82
C GLY A 37 7.16 7.31 -8.59
N LEU A 38 5.91 7.30 -8.11
CA LEU A 38 5.51 7.91 -6.84
C LEU A 38 6.28 7.28 -5.67
N ALA A 39 6.35 5.94 -5.61
CA ALA A 39 7.09 5.24 -4.56
C ALA A 39 8.60 5.49 -4.66
N LEU A 40 9.17 5.56 -5.86
CA LEU A 40 10.57 5.90 -6.10
C LEU A 40 10.88 7.33 -5.65
N TYR A 41 10.01 8.29 -5.95
CA TYR A 41 10.15 9.68 -5.48
C TYR A 41 10.28 9.74 -3.96
N LEU A 42 9.38 9.03 -3.25
CA LEU A 42 9.41 8.95 -1.79
C LEU A 42 10.68 8.26 -1.25
N CYS A 43 11.13 7.19 -1.92
CA CYS A 43 12.37 6.53 -1.52
C CYS A 43 13.59 7.43 -1.73
N ILE A 44 13.64 8.22 -2.82
CA ILE A 44 14.73 9.17 -3.07
C ILE A 44 14.69 10.31 -2.07
N GLY A 45 13.50 10.89 -1.80
CA GLY A 45 13.31 11.93 -0.79
C GLY A 45 13.79 11.46 0.58
N ALA A 46 13.40 10.25 0.98
CA ALA A 46 13.85 9.66 2.22
C ALA A 46 15.37 9.46 2.25
N LEU A 47 15.98 8.98 1.17
CA LEU A 47 17.45 8.88 1.09
C LEU A 47 18.12 10.25 1.23
N GLN A 48 17.55 11.32 0.67
CA GLN A 48 18.07 12.67 0.86
C GLN A 48 17.95 13.14 2.31
N VAL A 49 16.84 12.84 3.00
CA VAL A 49 16.68 13.17 4.43
C VAL A 49 17.66 12.37 5.31
N LEU A 50 17.90 11.12 4.97
CA LEU A 50 18.75 10.20 5.73
C LEU A 50 20.27 10.40 5.50
N THR A 51 20.65 11.24 4.54
CA THR A 51 22.05 11.45 4.14
C THR A 51 22.37 12.95 4.10
N PRO A 52 23.64 13.37 4.03
CA PRO A 52 23.99 14.79 3.92
C PRO A 52 23.70 15.40 2.52
N ILE A 53 22.90 14.72 1.69
CA ILE A 53 22.50 15.21 0.37
C ILE A 53 21.42 16.27 0.56
N THR A 54 21.42 17.31 -0.27
CA THR A 54 20.37 18.34 -0.25
C THR A 54 18.97 17.72 -0.39
N THR A 55 18.03 18.11 0.47
CA THR A 55 16.62 17.68 0.43
C THR A 55 15.76 18.53 -0.51
N THR A 56 16.37 19.23 -1.47
CA THR A 56 15.62 20.05 -2.43
C THR A 56 14.68 19.19 -3.29
N PRO A 57 13.39 19.56 -3.42
CA PRO A 57 12.41 18.77 -4.19
C PRO A 57 12.77 18.68 -5.67
N LEU A 58 13.48 19.68 -6.19
CA LEU A 58 13.97 19.70 -7.57
C LEU A 58 14.95 18.54 -7.82
N LEU A 59 15.89 18.30 -6.89
CA LEU A 59 16.81 17.17 -7.02
C LEU A 59 16.05 15.84 -6.95
N THR A 60 15.08 15.71 -6.04
CA THR A 60 14.22 14.51 -5.96
C THR A 60 13.50 14.23 -7.28
N MET A 61 12.92 15.27 -7.89
CA MET A 61 12.25 15.19 -9.21
C MET A 61 13.22 14.75 -10.31
N ILE A 62 14.39 15.38 -10.37
CA ILE A 62 15.43 15.05 -11.36
C ILE A 62 15.86 13.60 -11.22
N LEU A 63 16.20 13.14 -10.01
CA LEU A 63 16.66 11.77 -9.78
C LEU A 63 15.56 10.74 -10.09
N THR A 64 14.30 11.04 -9.74
CA THR A 64 13.13 10.19 -10.02
C THR A 64 12.96 9.95 -11.52
N ALA A 65 13.17 10.96 -12.36
CA ALA A 65 13.08 10.84 -13.81
C ALA A 65 14.38 10.31 -14.45
N ALA A 66 15.53 10.86 -14.07
CA ALA A 66 16.80 10.67 -14.74
C ALA A 66 17.37 9.27 -14.53
N ILE A 67 17.34 8.72 -13.30
CA ILE A 67 17.91 7.40 -13.02
C ILE A 67 17.21 6.30 -13.85
N PRO A 68 15.87 6.18 -13.83
CA PRO A 68 15.19 5.19 -14.66
C PRO A 68 15.35 5.44 -16.16
N SER A 69 15.33 6.70 -16.60
CA SER A 69 15.46 7.04 -18.02
C SER A 69 16.85 6.73 -18.57
N ALA A 70 17.89 6.93 -17.76
CA ALA A 70 19.26 6.54 -18.07
C ALA A 70 19.38 5.01 -18.17
N LEU A 71 18.81 4.28 -17.20
CA LEU A 71 18.80 2.82 -17.23
C LEU A 71 18.03 2.26 -18.44
N TRP A 72 16.88 2.86 -18.75
CA TRP A 72 16.07 2.51 -19.93
C TRP A 72 16.84 2.76 -21.22
N SER A 73 17.47 3.93 -21.35
CA SER A 73 18.29 4.29 -22.52
C SER A 73 19.48 3.34 -22.66
N TRP A 74 20.19 3.07 -21.56
CA TRP A 74 21.31 2.13 -21.53
C TRP A 74 20.91 0.72 -22.01
N ARG A 75 19.79 0.18 -21.52
CA ARG A 75 19.30 -1.13 -21.98
C ARG A 75 18.89 -1.12 -23.45
N ARG A 76 18.27 -0.03 -23.91
CA ARG A 76 17.93 0.15 -25.32
C ARG A 76 19.18 0.18 -26.20
N PHE A 77 20.24 0.89 -25.79
CA PHE A 77 21.52 0.91 -26.51
C PHE A 77 22.21 -0.47 -26.53
N ARG A 78 21.95 -1.32 -25.53
CA ARG A 78 22.38 -2.74 -25.52
C ARG A 78 21.45 -3.69 -26.29
N GLY A 79 20.53 -3.18 -27.10
CA GLY A 79 19.66 -3.99 -27.95
C GLY A 79 18.38 -4.50 -27.28
N ALA A 80 18.05 -4.05 -26.07
CA ALA A 80 16.76 -4.41 -25.46
C ALA A 80 15.59 -3.79 -26.24
N VAL A 81 14.59 -4.60 -26.58
CA VAL A 81 13.37 -4.15 -27.27
C VAL A 81 12.46 -3.45 -26.27
N LEU A 82 12.66 -2.14 -26.10
CA LEU A 82 11.87 -1.26 -25.25
C LEU A 82 11.07 -0.29 -26.12
N PRO A 83 9.80 -0.64 -26.47
CA PRO A 83 9.04 0.13 -27.45
C PRO A 83 8.71 1.53 -26.90
N VAL A 84 9.09 2.56 -27.64
CA VAL A 84 8.59 3.92 -27.43
C VAL A 84 7.28 4.01 -28.20
N ARG A 85 6.20 4.30 -27.48
CA ARG A 85 4.90 4.54 -28.10
C ARG A 85 4.59 6.03 -27.94
N PRO A 86 4.94 6.88 -28.93
CA PRO A 86 4.82 8.33 -28.79
C PRO A 86 3.38 8.77 -28.53
N LEU A 87 2.39 8.06 -29.12
CA LEU A 87 0.98 8.30 -28.84
C LEU A 87 0.63 8.13 -27.35
N TRP A 88 1.10 7.04 -26.71
CA TRP A 88 0.85 6.83 -25.28
C TRP A 88 1.57 7.86 -24.42
N ALA A 89 2.80 8.25 -24.78
CA ALA A 89 3.50 9.34 -24.11
C ALA A 89 2.71 10.66 -24.21
N GLY A 90 2.19 10.99 -25.39
CA GLY A 90 1.34 12.16 -25.62
C GLY A 90 0.06 12.13 -24.79
N ILE A 91 -0.64 10.98 -24.74
CA ILE A 91 -1.84 10.78 -23.92
C ILE A 91 -1.53 10.97 -22.43
N ILE A 92 -0.41 10.42 -21.95
CA ILE A 92 0.03 10.57 -20.56
C ILE A 92 0.29 12.05 -20.24
N VAL A 93 1.04 12.75 -21.09
CA VAL A 93 1.36 14.17 -20.89
C VAL A 93 0.09 15.01 -20.89
N ALA A 94 -0.77 14.84 -21.90
CA ALA A 94 -2.04 15.54 -21.99
C ALA A 94 -2.95 15.23 -20.79
N GLY A 95 -3.01 13.96 -20.36
CA GLY A 95 -3.80 13.53 -19.21
C GLY A 95 -3.33 14.15 -17.89
N VAL A 96 -2.00 14.18 -17.65
CA VAL A 96 -1.42 14.83 -16.47
C VAL A 96 -1.69 16.34 -16.50
N VAL A 97 -1.47 17.00 -17.64
CA VAL A 97 -1.75 18.44 -17.79
C VAL A 97 -3.23 18.75 -17.53
N ALA A 98 -4.14 17.97 -18.13
CA ALA A 98 -5.58 18.15 -17.96
C ALA A 98 -6.01 17.92 -16.50
N ALA A 99 -5.48 16.89 -15.84
CA ALA A 99 -5.78 16.61 -14.44
C ALA A 99 -5.28 17.72 -13.51
N VAL A 100 -4.05 18.22 -13.71
CA VAL A 100 -3.53 19.35 -12.94
C VAL A 100 -4.38 20.60 -13.18
N ALA A 101 -4.71 20.91 -14.43
CA ALA A 101 -5.56 22.04 -14.75
C ALA A 101 -6.94 21.94 -14.07
N LEU A 102 -7.56 20.76 -14.12
CA LEU A 102 -8.85 20.49 -13.49
C LEU A 102 -8.80 20.67 -11.96
N PHE A 103 -7.85 20.03 -11.28
CA PHE A 103 -7.80 20.08 -9.81
C PHE A 103 -7.34 21.43 -9.28
N ARG A 104 -6.58 22.21 -10.06
CA ARG A 104 -6.29 23.61 -9.72
C ARG A 104 -7.48 24.54 -9.96
N ALA A 105 -8.34 24.23 -10.94
CA ALA A 105 -9.58 24.97 -11.16
C ALA A 105 -10.66 24.64 -10.10
N LEU A 106 -10.60 23.45 -9.50
CA LEU A 106 -11.52 22.98 -8.45
C LEU A 106 -10.75 22.71 -7.15
N PRO A 107 -10.32 23.76 -6.42
CA PRO A 107 -9.48 23.61 -5.23
C PRO A 107 -10.29 23.09 -4.03
N GLN A 108 -10.68 21.82 -4.09
CA GLN A 108 -11.29 21.12 -2.97
C GLN A 108 -10.17 20.57 -2.09
N VAL A 109 -10.19 20.97 -0.82
CA VAL A 109 -9.22 20.51 0.15
C VAL A 109 -9.92 20.25 1.49
N ALA A 110 -9.76 19.02 1.98
CA ALA A 110 -10.00 18.70 3.37
C ALA A 110 -8.66 18.75 4.10
N TRP A 111 -8.68 19.25 5.34
CA TRP A 111 -7.47 19.38 6.14
C TRP A 111 -7.80 19.23 7.62
N SER A 112 -6.75 19.05 8.41
CA SER A 112 -6.80 18.86 9.85
C SER A 112 -5.52 19.41 10.47
N TYR A 113 -5.43 19.36 11.79
CA TYR A 113 -4.17 19.65 12.48
C TYR A 113 -2.99 18.80 11.93
N ASP A 114 -3.22 17.53 11.62
CA ASP A 114 -2.20 16.64 11.03
C ASP A 114 -1.74 17.14 9.67
N SER A 115 -2.65 17.71 8.87
CA SER A 115 -2.35 18.27 7.55
C SER A 115 -1.41 19.45 7.66
N LEU A 116 -1.65 20.37 8.60
CA LEU A 116 -0.74 21.49 8.85
C LEU A 116 0.68 21.02 9.20
N GLN A 117 0.78 19.99 10.04
CA GLN A 117 2.07 19.41 10.41
C GLN A 117 2.79 18.77 9.21
N TYR A 118 2.04 18.12 8.30
CA TYR A 118 2.64 17.61 7.06
C TYR A 118 3.17 18.73 6.16
N LEU A 119 2.42 19.82 6.01
CA LEU A 119 2.85 20.96 5.19
C LEU A 119 4.05 21.69 5.80
N LEU A 120 4.08 21.84 7.13
CA LEU A 120 5.23 22.39 7.85
C LEU A 120 6.49 21.55 7.60
N ASN A 121 6.40 20.22 7.76
CA ASN A 121 7.51 19.33 7.42
C ASN A 121 7.90 19.42 5.96
N GLY A 122 6.92 19.53 5.05
CA GLY A 122 7.19 19.67 3.62
C GLY A 122 8.01 20.92 3.33
N SER A 123 7.73 22.03 4.03
CA SER A 123 8.53 23.25 3.95
C SER A 123 9.93 23.08 4.55
N LEU A 124 10.07 22.39 5.69
CA LEU A 124 11.39 22.11 6.28
C LEU A 124 12.25 21.22 5.37
N ILE A 125 11.65 20.21 4.73
CA ILE A 125 12.31 19.37 3.71
C ILE A 125 12.74 20.26 2.53
N ALA A 126 11.83 21.08 2.00
CA ALA A 126 12.13 21.91 0.84
C ALA A 126 13.31 22.88 1.08
N ASN A 127 13.45 23.35 2.32
CA ASN A 127 14.46 24.33 2.73
C ASN A 127 15.71 23.71 3.40
N ASN A 128 15.95 22.40 3.23
CA ASN A 128 17.12 21.71 3.80
C ASN A 128 17.27 21.91 5.31
N SER A 129 16.13 22.01 6.01
CA SER A 129 16.02 22.39 7.42
C SER A 129 15.28 21.32 8.23
N ILE A 130 15.20 20.09 7.72
CA ILE A 130 14.49 18.98 8.37
C ILE A 130 15.10 18.59 9.72
N THR A 131 16.37 18.92 9.95
CA THR A 131 17.05 18.75 11.25
C THR A 131 16.48 19.65 12.36
N ILE A 132 15.76 20.72 11.99
CA ILE A 132 15.03 21.59 12.94
C ILE A 132 13.69 20.94 13.34
N ALA A 133 13.21 19.94 12.60
CA ALA A 133 11.98 19.25 12.96
C ALA A 133 12.20 18.48 14.27
N THR A 134 11.53 18.95 15.32
CA THR A 134 11.66 18.38 16.66
C THR A 134 11.31 16.90 16.70
N SER A 135 11.90 16.19 17.66
CA SER A 135 11.47 14.86 18.12
C SER A 135 9.97 14.74 18.41
N GLY A 136 9.24 15.83 18.62
CA GLY A 136 7.77 15.80 18.77
C GLY A 136 7.01 15.55 17.46
N LEU A 137 7.62 15.84 16.30
CA LEU A 137 6.93 15.93 15.02
C LEU A 137 7.25 14.72 14.12
N LEU A 138 8.54 14.43 13.92
CA LEU A 138 9.01 13.38 13.00
C LEU A 138 8.52 11.95 13.33
N PRO A 139 8.49 11.47 14.59
CA PRO A 139 8.08 10.09 14.87
C PRO A 139 6.62 9.82 14.50
N LYS A 140 5.75 10.83 14.57
CA LYS A 140 4.30 10.67 14.37
C LYS A 140 3.83 10.97 12.95
N ARG A 141 4.56 11.81 12.21
CA ARG A 141 4.15 12.32 10.89
C ARG A 141 5.07 11.85 9.77
N LEU A 142 6.29 11.42 10.12
CA LEU A 142 7.31 10.95 9.19
C LEU A 142 7.50 11.96 8.04
N ILE A 143 8.00 11.49 6.90
CA ILE A 143 8.42 12.33 5.77
C ILE A 143 7.68 12.03 4.47
N GLY A 144 7.00 10.89 4.32
CA GLY A 144 6.40 10.49 3.05
C GLY A 144 5.33 11.47 2.53
N VAL A 145 4.35 11.86 3.36
CA VAL A 145 3.34 12.87 2.94
C VAL A 145 3.95 14.27 2.83
N PRO A 146 4.77 14.74 3.78
CA PRO A 146 5.52 15.99 3.64
C PRO A 146 6.29 16.11 2.32
N GLU A 147 6.98 15.08 1.88
CA GLU A 147 7.75 15.06 0.63
C GLU A 147 6.87 15.32 -0.59
N LEU A 148 5.67 14.73 -0.65
CA LEU A 148 4.73 14.97 -1.76
C LEU A 148 4.33 16.45 -1.89
N HIS A 149 4.31 17.17 -0.77
CA HIS A 149 3.94 18.59 -0.74
C HIS A 149 5.15 19.52 -0.76
N ALA A 150 6.37 19.02 -0.49
CA ALA A 150 7.60 19.81 -0.50
C ALA A 150 7.82 20.51 -1.84
N ALA A 151 7.50 19.85 -2.95
CA ALA A 151 7.62 20.40 -4.32
C ALA A 151 6.80 21.68 -4.56
N ALA A 152 5.75 21.94 -3.77
CA ALA A 152 4.96 23.17 -3.88
C ALA A 152 5.78 24.44 -3.54
N ASN A 153 6.78 24.32 -2.65
CA ASN A 153 7.64 25.43 -2.24
C ASN A 153 8.47 25.99 -3.42
N LEU A 154 8.76 25.17 -4.45
CA LEU A 154 9.43 25.65 -5.67
C LEU A 154 8.63 26.74 -6.40
N GLY A 155 7.30 26.75 -6.21
CA GLY A 155 6.39 27.75 -6.78
C GLY A 155 5.85 28.76 -5.77
N GLY A 156 6.37 28.77 -4.53
CA GLY A 156 5.86 29.60 -3.44
C GLY A 156 4.48 29.17 -2.91
N GLU A 157 4.05 27.93 -3.17
CA GLU A 157 2.79 27.38 -2.69
C GLU A 157 3.02 26.47 -1.47
N TYR A 158 1.98 26.31 -0.63
CA TYR A 158 2.07 25.49 0.58
C TYR A 158 1.90 23.99 0.33
N TYR A 159 1.21 23.60 -0.74
CA TYR A 159 0.94 22.20 -1.07
C TYR A 159 0.68 22.00 -2.56
N VAL A 160 0.96 20.80 -3.05
CA VAL A 160 0.63 20.39 -4.43
C VAL A 160 -0.86 20.06 -4.49
N GLN A 161 -1.65 20.85 -5.20
CA GLN A 161 -3.12 20.74 -5.17
C GLN A 161 -3.64 19.44 -5.82
N SER A 162 -2.95 19.00 -6.88
CA SER A 162 -3.37 17.87 -7.69
C SER A 162 -2.99 16.49 -7.13
N ILE A 163 -2.07 16.41 -6.16
CA ILE A 163 -1.44 15.11 -5.80
C ILE A 163 -2.41 14.13 -5.12
N THR A 164 -3.21 14.56 -4.13
CA THR A 164 -4.13 13.67 -3.41
C THR A 164 -5.27 13.18 -4.32
N PRO A 165 -5.92 14.04 -5.13
CA PRO A 165 -6.93 13.55 -6.08
C PRO A 165 -6.32 12.60 -7.11
N LEU A 166 -5.09 12.84 -7.57
CA LEU A 166 -4.38 11.94 -8.47
C LEU A 166 -4.04 10.60 -7.83
N ILE A 167 -3.69 10.56 -6.55
CA ILE A 167 -3.54 9.30 -5.81
C ILE A 167 -4.86 8.51 -5.82
N SER A 168 -6.01 9.17 -5.67
CA SER A 168 -7.31 8.49 -5.78
C SER A 168 -7.55 7.91 -7.18
N VAL A 169 -7.21 8.66 -8.23
CA VAL A 169 -7.29 8.19 -9.63
C VAL A 169 -6.34 7.00 -9.85
N LEU A 170 -5.14 7.02 -9.26
CA LEU A 170 -4.19 5.91 -9.32
C LEU A 170 -4.71 4.66 -8.60
N VAL A 171 -5.42 4.80 -7.47
CA VAL A 171 -6.08 3.64 -6.82
C VAL A 171 -7.10 3.01 -7.76
N LEU A 172 -7.96 3.81 -8.39
CA LEU A 172 -8.96 3.31 -9.35
C LEU A 172 -8.30 2.67 -10.58
N ALA A 173 -7.28 3.32 -11.15
CA ALA A 173 -6.56 2.83 -12.31
C ALA A 173 -5.81 1.52 -12.01
N LEU A 174 -5.12 1.45 -10.86
CA LEU A 174 -4.40 0.25 -10.43
C LEU A 174 -5.35 -0.90 -10.17
N LEU A 175 -6.45 -0.68 -9.44
CA LEU A 175 -7.48 -1.68 -9.20
C LEU A 175 -8.05 -2.21 -10.54
N SER A 176 -8.41 -1.31 -11.44
CA SER A 176 -8.98 -1.65 -12.75
C SER A 176 -7.99 -2.46 -13.60
N TRP A 177 -6.72 -2.05 -13.64
CA TRP A 177 -5.67 -2.77 -14.35
C TRP A 177 -5.42 -4.16 -13.75
N MET A 178 -5.31 -4.27 -12.42
CA MET A 178 -5.12 -5.56 -11.74
C MET A 178 -6.28 -6.50 -12.03
N LEU A 179 -7.53 -6.03 -11.98
CA LEU A 179 -8.70 -6.84 -12.32
C LEU A 179 -8.69 -7.28 -13.79
N TRP A 180 -8.34 -6.36 -14.71
CA TRP A 180 -8.25 -6.68 -16.12
C TRP A 180 -7.24 -7.80 -16.38
N GLU A 181 -6.01 -7.67 -15.89
CA GLU A 181 -4.97 -8.70 -16.05
C GLU A 181 -5.37 -10.04 -15.41
N SER A 182 -6.07 -9.99 -14.29
CA SER A 182 -6.43 -11.19 -13.52
C SER A 182 -7.62 -11.96 -14.10
N LEU A 183 -8.54 -11.26 -14.78
CA LEU A 183 -9.85 -11.79 -15.16
C LEU A 183 -10.10 -11.81 -16.67
N ALA A 184 -9.32 -11.12 -17.50
CA ALA A 184 -9.55 -11.03 -18.95
C ALA A 184 -9.56 -12.37 -19.69
N THR A 185 -8.83 -13.37 -19.18
CA THR A 185 -8.84 -14.72 -19.76
C THR A 185 -9.98 -15.60 -19.26
N ARG A 186 -10.70 -15.17 -18.21
CA ARG A 186 -11.71 -15.97 -17.51
C ARG A 186 -13.13 -15.47 -17.74
N LEU A 187 -13.28 -14.17 -17.97
CA LEU A 187 -14.56 -13.51 -18.17
C LEU A 187 -14.66 -12.97 -19.59
N ASN A 188 -15.88 -12.92 -20.13
CA ASN A 188 -16.12 -12.15 -21.34
C ASN A 188 -15.91 -10.65 -21.09
N LYS A 189 -15.62 -9.89 -22.15
CA LYS A 189 -15.29 -8.45 -22.04
C LYS A 189 -16.38 -7.63 -21.36
N ARG A 190 -17.66 -7.95 -21.58
CA ARG A 190 -18.79 -7.20 -20.99
C ARG A 190 -18.86 -7.40 -19.48
N ALA A 191 -18.79 -8.65 -19.01
CA ALA A 191 -18.78 -8.97 -17.59
C ALA A 191 -17.57 -8.38 -16.88
N LEU A 192 -16.38 -8.44 -17.50
CA LEU A 192 -15.18 -7.81 -16.97
C LEU A 192 -15.33 -6.29 -16.82
N LEU A 193 -15.83 -5.62 -17.87
CA LEU A 193 -16.07 -4.18 -17.81
C LEU A 193 -17.10 -3.81 -16.74
N LEU A 194 -18.18 -4.58 -16.60
CA LEU A 194 -19.17 -4.37 -15.54
C LEU A 194 -18.55 -4.51 -14.14
N LEU A 195 -17.69 -5.50 -13.91
CA LEU A 195 -17.00 -5.66 -12.63
C LEU A 195 -16.04 -4.51 -12.35
N ILE A 196 -15.24 -4.08 -13.34
CA ILE A 196 -14.29 -2.99 -13.20
C ILE A 196 -15.02 -1.66 -12.94
N VAL A 197 -16.00 -1.32 -13.79
CA VAL A 197 -16.78 -0.09 -13.65
C VAL A 197 -17.59 -0.12 -12.36
N GLY A 198 -18.24 -1.24 -12.02
CA GLY A 198 -18.96 -1.41 -10.76
C GLY A 198 -18.08 -1.24 -9.53
N GLY A 199 -16.86 -1.81 -9.54
CA GLY A 199 -15.87 -1.61 -8.48
C GLY A 199 -15.40 -0.16 -8.36
N ALA A 200 -15.11 0.50 -9.49
CA ALA A 200 -14.72 1.90 -9.49
C ALA A 200 -15.85 2.82 -8.98
N LEU A 201 -17.08 2.60 -9.46
CA LEU A 201 -18.27 3.31 -9.00
C LEU A 201 -18.53 3.07 -7.51
N PHE A 202 -18.31 1.84 -7.03
CA PHE A 202 -18.42 1.54 -5.60
C PHE A 202 -17.50 2.45 -4.80
N LEU A 203 -16.19 2.49 -5.10
CA LEU A 203 -15.23 3.37 -4.40
C LEU A 203 -15.61 4.85 -4.51
N VAL A 204 -15.91 5.35 -5.70
CA VAL A 204 -16.24 6.77 -5.90
C VAL A 204 -17.57 7.15 -5.21
N SER A 205 -18.48 6.21 -4.99
CA SER A 205 -19.70 6.43 -4.20
C SER A 205 -19.45 6.39 -2.68
N MET A 206 -18.30 5.89 -2.22
CA MET A 206 -17.97 5.90 -0.80
C MET A 206 -17.55 7.31 -0.39
N ASN A 207 -18.37 7.97 0.45
CA ASN A 207 -18.05 9.30 0.98
C ASN A 207 -16.62 9.38 1.56
N ARG A 208 -16.16 8.32 2.23
CA ARG A 208 -14.79 8.27 2.77
C ARG A 208 -13.69 8.21 1.72
N PHE A 209 -13.90 7.52 0.62
CA PHE A 209 -12.92 7.53 -0.47
C PHE A 209 -12.83 8.93 -1.09
N VAL A 210 -13.97 9.57 -1.34
CA VAL A 210 -14.03 10.94 -1.86
C VAL A 210 -13.40 11.94 -0.88
N PHE A 211 -13.73 11.87 0.41
CA PHE A 211 -13.10 12.68 1.45
C PHE A 211 -11.58 12.52 1.42
N HIS A 212 -11.08 11.28 1.38
CA HIS A 212 -9.65 10.99 1.33
C HIS A 212 -8.98 11.37 0.00
N ALA A 213 -9.74 11.53 -1.09
CA ALA A 213 -9.21 12.06 -2.35
C ALA A 213 -8.83 13.54 -2.26
N PHE A 214 -9.47 14.29 -1.35
CA PHE A 214 -9.19 15.72 -1.15
C PHE A 214 -8.55 16.02 0.21
N TYR A 215 -8.35 15.02 1.05
CA TYR A 215 -7.77 15.19 2.38
C TYR A 215 -6.25 15.14 2.35
N LEU A 216 -5.58 16.22 2.77
CA LEU A 216 -4.12 16.30 2.89
C LEU A 216 -3.61 15.37 4.00
N ASN A 217 -3.48 14.08 3.70
CA ASN A 217 -2.99 13.05 4.59
C ASN A 217 -2.39 11.84 3.83
N GLY A 218 -1.81 10.89 4.57
CA GLY A 218 -1.16 9.72 3.99
C GLY A 218 -2.03 8.47 3.83
N HIS A 219 -3.32 8.53 4.18
CA HIS A 219 -4.12 7.29 4.28
C HIS A 219 -4.44 6.68 2.90
N LEU A 220 -4.77 7.49 1.91
CA LEU A 220 -5.04 6.99 0.56
C LEU A 220 -3.74 6.61 -0.18
N LEU A 221 -2.65 7.34 0.07
CA LEU A 221 -1.31 6.96 -0.37
C LEU A 221 -0.92 5.58 0.18
N PHE A 222 -1.14 5.37 1.48
CA PHE A 222 -0.91 4.08 2.12
C PHE A 222 -1.79 3.00 1.47
N ALA A 223 -3.08 3.26 1.24
CA ALA A 223 -3.99 2.33 0.57
C ALA A 223 -3.51 1.92 -0.83
N LEU A 224 -3.02 2.89 -1.63
CA LEU A 224 -2.46 2.67 -2.96
C LEU A 224 -1.25 1.73 -2.91
N LEU A 225 -0.29 2.02 -2.02
CA LEU A 225 0.93 1.23 -1.90
C LEU A 225 0.65 -0.16 -1.33
N MET A 226 -0.30 -0.29 -0.39
CA MET A 226 -0.77 -1.58 0.10
C MET A 226 -1.46 -2.40 -1.00
N LEU A 227 -2.23 -1.76 -1.88
CA LEU A 227 -2.84 -2.43 -3.03
C LEU A 227 -1.76 -2.99 -3.98
N VAL A 228 -0.65 -2.27 -4.21
CA VAL A 228 0.49 -2.82 -4.96
C VAL A 228 1.10 -4.03 -4.27
N ILE A 229 1.33 -3.97 -2.95
CA ILE A 229 1.98 -5.06 -2.20
C ILE A 229 1.07 -6.31 -2.17
N VAL A 230 -0.20 -6.15 -1.78
CA VAL A 230 -1.16 -7.27 -1.68
C VAL A 230 -1.53 -7.80 -3.06
N GLY A 231 -1.96 -6.91 -3.95
CA GLY A 231 -2.42 -7.27 -5.29
C GLY A 231 -1.28 -7.83 -6.14
N GLY A 232 -0.10 -7.20 -6.10
CA GLY A 232 1.10 -7.70 -6.75
C GLY A 232 1.56 -9.05 -6.19
N GLY A 233 1.49 -9.24 -4.87
CA GLY A 233 1.78 -10.52 -4.22
C GLY A 233 0.86 -11.65 -4.67
N TRP A 234 -0.45 -11.38 -4.82
CA TRP A 234 -1.40 -12.35 -5.37
C TRP A 234 -1.13 -12.60 -6.86
N MET A 235 -0.95 -11.56 -7.68
CA MET A 235 -0.68 -11.68 -9.12
C MET A 235 0.62 -12.45 -9.40
N LEU A 236 1.63 -12.31 -8.55
CA LEU A 236 2.92 -13.01 -8.66
C LEU A 236 2.76 -14.55 -8.66
N VAL A 237 1.72 -15.05 -7.98
CA VAL A 237 1.44 -16.48 -7.84
C VAL A 237 0.29 -16.95 -8.73
N SER A 238 -0.62 -16.06 -9.12
CA SER A 238 -1.87 -16.42 -9.81
C SER A 238 -1.90 -16.06 -11.29
N THR A 239 -1.01 -15.19 -11.76
CA THR A 239 -0.99 -14.70 -13.15
C THR A 239 0.38 -14.86 -13.80
N GLU A 240 0.38 -15.19 -15.10
CA GLU A 240 1.59 -15.27 -15.92
C GLU A 240 1.71 -14.11 -16.91
N SER A 241 0.64 -13.33 -17.11
CA SER A 241 0.60 -12.23 -18.08
C SER A 241 1.50 -11.05 -17.69
N VAL A 242 1.78 -10.89 -16.40
CA VAL A 242 2.57 -9.77 -15.88
C VAL A 242 3.98 -10.22 -15.52
N SER A 243 4.97 -9.42 -15.96
CA SER A 243 6.38 -9.65 -15.65
C SER A 243 6.62 -9.71 -14.13
N LYS A 244 7.10 -10.85 -13.63
CA LYS A 244 7.44 -11.03 -12.21
C LYS A 244 8.46 -9.99 -11.71
N PRO A 245 9.57 -9.70 -12.44
CA PRO A 245 10.46 -8.62 -12.04
C PRO A 245 9.78 -7.25 -11.92
N ALA A 246 8.81 -6.92 -12.78
CA ALA A 246 8.09 -5.65 -12.69
C ALA A 246 7.23 -5.56 -11.43
N LEU A 247 6.50 -6.64 -11.09
CA LEU A 247 5.74 -6.72 -9.84
C LEU A 247 6.66 -6.58 -8.63
N ILE A 248 7.77 -7.30 -8.59
CA ILE A 248 8.73 -7.24 -7.48
C ILE A 248 9.35 -5.85 -7.34
N THR A 249 9.72 -5.19 -8.44
CA THR A 249 10.22 -3.81 -8.40
C THR A 249 9.18 -2.85 -7.83
N ALA A 250 7.93 -2.93 -8.29
CA ALA A 250 6.85 -2.07 -7.78
C ALA A 250 6.55 -2.34 -6.30
N MET A 251 6.51 -3.61 -5.89
CA MET A 251 6.32 -4.01 -4.49
C MET A 251 7.47 -3.54 -3.62
N ALA A 252 8.73 -3.74 -4.04
CA ALA A 252 9.91 -3.31 -3.30
C ALA A 252 9.92 -1.80 -3.06
N LEU A 253 9.68 -1.00 -4.10
CA LEU A 253 9.57 0.45 -3.96
C LEU A 253 8.40 0.85 -3.06
N SER A 254 7.26 0.18 -3.19
CA SER A 254 6.08 0.46 -2.34
C SER A 254 6.36 0.14 -0.87
N ILE A 255 7.06 -0.96 -0.57
CA ILE A 255 7.52 -1.30 0.79
C ILE A 255 8.41 -0.19 1.34
N GLY A 256 9.43 0.21 0.58
CA GLY A 256 10.35 1.27 0.99
C GLY A 256 9.60 2.58 1.28
N ALA A 257 8.72 3.00 0.36
CA ALA A 257 7.92 4.21 0.52
C ALA A 257 6.98 4.14 1.74
N VAL A 258 6.26 3.03 1.94
CA VAL A 258 5.28 2.87 3.02
C VAL A 258 5.91 3.05 4.40
N VAL A 259 7.16 2.59 4.60
CA VAL A 259 7.93 2.79 5.84
C VAL A 259 7.97 4.26 6.26
N PHE A 260 8.02 5.18 5.30
CA PHE A 260 8.12 6.61 5.53
C PHE A 260 6.75 7.33 5.60
N VAL A 261 5.63 6.62 5.39
CA VAL A 261 4.29 7.22 5.40
C VAL A 261 3.64 7.15 6.79
N ARG A 262 3.90 6.09 7.57
CA ARG A 262 3.33 5.89 8.92
C ARG A 262 4.30 5.18 9.87
N ALA A 263 4.17 5.40 11.17
CA ALA A 263 5.09 4.88 12.18
C ALA A 263 4.95 3.35 12.37
N GLU A 264 3.71 2.87 12.38
CA GLU A 264 3.35 1.46 12.53
C GLU A 264 3.50 0.65 11.23
N SER A 265 3.89 1.31 10.14
CA SER A 265 3.91 0.73 8.80
C SER A 265 4.84 -0.47 8.62
N PRO A 266 6.04 -0.57 9.27
CA PRO A 266 6.89 -1.75 9.08
C PRO A 266 6.21 -3.05 9.49
N ILE A 267 5.44 -3.01 10.60
CA ILE A 267 4.70 -4.16 11.11
C ILE A 267 3.54 -4.51 10.16
N LEU A 268 2.78 -3.50 9.73
CA LEU A 268 1.68 -3.69 8.78
C LEU A 268 2.16 -4.30 7.46
N VAL A 269 3.24 -3.76 6.89
CA VAL A 269 3.83 -4.25 5.64
C VAL A 269 4.32 -5.69 5.80
N PHE A 270 4.96 -6.03 6.92
CA PHE A 270 5.38 -7.40 7.17
C PHE A 270 4.21 -8.39 7.22
N LEU A 271 3.14 -8.06 7.95
CA LEU A 271 1.95 -8.92 7.99
C LEU A 271 1.38 -9.13 6.59
N VAL A 272 1.33 -8.07 5.80
CA VAL A 272 0.83 -8.16 4.42
C VAL A 272 1.76 -8.92 3.49
N LEU A 273 3.07 -8.87 3.71
CA LEU A 273 4.05 -9.64 2.95
C LEU A 273 4.10 -11.11 3.37
N LEU A 274 3.73 -11.43 4.61
CA LEU A 274 3.90 -12.77 5.18
C LEU A 274 3.34 -13.88 4.27
N PRO A 275 2.14 -13.77 3.67
CA PRO A 275 1.64 -14.74 2.69
C PRO A 275 2.58 -14.97 1.50
N VAL A 276 3.14 -13.91 0.92
CA VAL A 276 4.12 -13.97 -0.18
C VAL A 276 5.42 -14.62 0.27
N ILE A 277 5.88 -14.31 1.48
CA ILE A 277 7.11 -14.87 2.05
C ILE A 277 6.97 -16.38 2.27
N VAL A 278 5.82 -16.85 2.75
CA VAL A 278 5.59 -18.28 3.01
C VAL A 278 5.10 -19.08 1.78
N ASP A 279 4.70 -18.42 0.69
CA ASP A 279 4.27 -19.10 -0.54
C ASP A 279 5.48 -19.68 -1.30
N ARG A 280 5.46 -20.98 -1.55
CA ARG A 280 6.56 -21.72 -2.18
C ARG A 280 6.74 -21.41 -3.67
N SER A 281 5.69 -20.94 -4.33
CA SER A 281 5.74 -20.58 -5.75
C SER A 281 6.56 -19.31 -6.00
N VAL A 282 6.79 -18.52 -4.96
CA VAL A 282 7.61 -17.30 -5.02
C VAL A 282 9.08 -17.66 -4.80
N SER A 283 9.93 -17.18 -5.71
CA SER A 283 11.37 -17.46 -5.67
C SER A 283 12.03 -16.91 -4.41
N LEU A 284 13.08 -17.59 -3.95
CA LEU A 284 13.85 -17.14 -2.78
C LEU A 284 14.42 -15.73 -2.99
N LEU A 285 14.94 -15.44 -4.18
CA LEU A 285 15.48 -14.12 -4.52
C LEU A 285 14.43 -13.01 -4.32
N HIS A 286 13.21 -13.22 -4.82
CA HIS A 286 12.15 -12.23 -4.68
C HIS A 286 11.79 -11.99 -3.21
N LYS A 287 11.66 -13.05 -2.41
CA LYS A 287 11.39 -12.94 -0.96
C LYS A 287 12.50 -12.19 -0.25
N SER A 288 13.76 -12.52 -0.56
CA SER A 288 14.92 -11.86 0.01
C SER A 288 14.96 -10.38 -0.32
N ILE A 289 14.64 -9.98 -1.56
CA ILE A 289 14.55 -8.57 -1.95
C ILE A 289 13.49 -7.83 -1.13
N LEU A 290 12.28 -8.39 -1.01
CA LEU A 290 11.19 -7.74 -0.28
C LEU A 290 11.51 -7.60 1.22
N LEU A 291 12.06 -8.63 1.87
CA LEU A 291 12.52 -8.55 3.26
C LEU A 291 13.72 -7.62 3.44
N ALA A 292 14.66 -7.61 2.49
CA ALA A 292 15.82 -6.75 2.53
C ALA A 292 15.41 -5.27 2.49
N VAL A 293 14.49 -4.92 1.58
CA VAL A 293 14.00 -3.54 1.48
C VAL A 293 13.22 -3.14 2.73
N LEU A 294 12.33 -4.00 3.24
CA LEU A 294 11.61 -3.73 4.48
C LEU A 294 12.57 -3.52 5.66
N GLY A 295 13.52 -4.44 5.85
CA GLY A 295 14.50 -4.38 6.93
C GLY A 295 15.41 -3.16 6.83
N ALA A 296 15.98 -2.92 5.65
CA ALA A 296 16.90 -1.80 5.42
C ALA A 296 16.21 -0.43 5.58
N ALA A 297 15.02 -0.25 5.00
CA ALA A 297 14.27 1.00 5.13
C ALA A 297 13.88 1.26 6.60
N THR A 298 13.43 0.22 7.31
CA THR A 298 13.09 0.32 8.73
C THR A 298 14.31 0.67 9.58
N ILE A 299 15.44 -0.01 9.39
CA ILE A 299 16.68 0.30 10.11
C ILE A 299 17.12 1.73 9.84
N ALA A 300 17.15 2.14 8.57
CA ALA A 300 17.61 3.47 8.20
C ALA A 300 16.76 4.57 8.85
N TRP A 301 15.43 4.44 8.79
CA TRP A 301 14.52 5.39 9.42
C TRP A 301 14.67 5.42 10.94
N GLN A 302 14.69 4.25 11.60
CA GLN A 302 14.74 4.20 13.06
C GLN A 302 16.10 4.61 13.62
N MET A 303 17.20 4.35 12.90
CA MET A 303 18.52 4.89 13.24
C MET A 303 18.56 6.41 13.14
N PHE A 304 17.97 6.98 12.09
CA PHE A 304 17.83 8.43 11.96
C PHE A 304 17.00 9.02 13.11
N MET A 305 15.86 8.41 13.44
CA MET A 305 15.06 8.84 14.57
C MET A 305 15.84 8.77 15.88
N ALA A 306 16.57 7.69 16.16
CA ALA A 306 17.41 7.57 17.34
C ALA A 306 18.49 8.68 17.41
N ALA A 307 19.06 9.06 16.26
CA ALA A 307 19.99 10.19 16.18
C ALA A 307 19.31 11.54 16.50
N VAL A 308 18.10 11.78 15.99
CA VAL A 308 17.30 12.99 16.29
C VAL A 308 17.01 13.10 17.78
N TYR A 309 16.54 12.03 18.44
CA TYR A 309 16.32 12.04 19.90
C TYR A 309 17.60 12.39 20.68
N ARG A 310 18.73 11.80 20.28
CA ARG A 310 20.02 12.08 20.93
C ARG A 310 20.49 13.51 20.70
N ALA A 311 20.26 14.07 19.51
CA ALA A 311 20.60 15.46 19.19
C ALA A 311 19.76 16.45 20.01
N ASP A 312 18.50 16.12 20.29
CA ASP A 312 17.60 16.90 21.16
C ASP A 312 17.91 16.69 22.67
N GLY A 313 18.89 15.86 23.02
CA GLY A 313 19.22 15.54 24.42
C GLY A 313 18.17 14.67 25.12
N LEU A 314 17.33 13.98 24.36
CA LEU A 314 16.24 13.14 24.87
C LEU A 314 16.62 11.65 24.89
N ALA A 315 15.97 10.90 25.77
CA ALA A 315 16.03 9.44 25.73
C ALA A 315 15.30 8.92 24.48
N VAL A 316 15.92 7.98 23.77
CA VAL A 316 15.32 7.34 22.59
C VAL A 316 14.14 6.47 23.04
N GLU A 317 12.96 6.72 22.48
CA GLU A 317 11.75 5.97 22.81
C GLU A 317 11.89 4.46 22.53
N PHE A 318 11.22 3.65 23.34
CA PHE A 318 11.21 2.19 23.16
C PHE A 318 10.65 1.76 21.80
N SER A 319 9.67 2.50 21.27
CA SER A 319 9.09 2.29 19.94
C SER A 319 10.15 2.30 18.82
N VAL A 320 11.12 3.22 18.91
CA VAL A 320 12.23 3.35 17.96
C VAL A 320 13.15 2.13 18.04
N TRP A 321 13.55 1.73 19.26
CA TRP A 321 14.38 0.54 19.46
C TRP A 321 13.67 -0.75 19.03
N GLY A 322 12.39 -0.89 19.34
CA GLY A 322 11.58 -2.05 18.96
C GLY A 322 11.48 -2.20 17.45
N LEU A 323 11.21 -1.10 16.74
CA LEU A 323 11.16 -1.11 15.28
C LEU A 323 12.55 -1.27 14.63
N LEU A 324 13.60 -0.74 15.25
CA LEU A 324 14.98 -0.99 14.79
C LEU A 324 15.33 -2.48 14.90
N ALA A 325 15.06 -3.10 16.06
CA ALA A 325 15.27 -4.53 16.27
C ALA A 325 14.43 -5.35 15.28
N PHE A 326 13.18 -4.94 15.03
CA PHE A 326 12.34 -5.54 14.01
C PHE A 326 12.97 -5.49 12.61
N GLY A 327 13.52 -4.35 12.20
CA GLY A 327 14.23 -4.21 10.92
C GLY A 327 15.44 -5.14 10.82
N VAL A 328 16.23 -5.27 11.89
CA VAL A 328 17.36 -6.22 11.97
C VAL A 328 16.87 -7.67 11.86
N LEU A 329 15.78 -8.02 12.53
CA LEU A 329 15.16 -9.35 12.44
C LEU A 329 14.70 -9.68 11.02
N MET A 330 14.18 -8.71 10.25
CA MET A 330 13.78 -8.93 8.86
C MET A 330 14.98 -9.32 7.97
N LEU A 331 16.13 -8.67 8.16
CA LEU A 331 17.37 -9.04 7.45
C LEU A 331 17.90 -10.40 7.92
N ALA A 332 17.91 -10.64 9.23
CA ALA A 332 18.34 -11.90 9.82
C ALA A 332 17.44 -13.09 9.45
N ALA A 333 16.19 -12.84 9.05
CA ALA A 333 15.26 -13.86 8.58
C ALA A 333 15.56 -14.34 7.14
N ILE A 334 16.34 -13.60 6.34
CA ILE A 334 16.63 -13.96 4.94
C ILE A 334 17.31 -15.33 4.81
N PRO A 335 18.36 -15.68 5.58
CA PRO A 335 18.93 -17.03 5.58
C PRO A 335 17.91 -18.12 5.97
N LEU A 336 16.98 -17.83 6.88
CA LEU A 336 15.97 -18.77 7.36
C LEU A 336 14.96 -19.16 6.27
N LEU A 337 14.80 -18.34 5.23
CA LEU A 337 13.95 -18.67 4.08
C LEU A 337 14.40 -19.93 3.32
N ARG A 338 15.68 -20.31 3.45
CA ARG A 338 16.21 -21.57 2.87
C ARG A 338 15.73 -22.81 3.65
N TRP A 339 15.21 -22.63 4.87
CA TRP A 339 14.77 -23.74 5.68
C TRP A 339 13.42 -24.27 5.20
N ASN A 340 13.48 -25.35 4.43
CA ASN A 340 12.31 -26.00 3.83
C ASN A 340 11.19 -26.34 4.83
N LEU A 341 11.50 -26.58 6.12
CA LEU A 341 10.51 -26.93 7.13
C LEU A 341 9.52 -25.80 7.41
N LEU A 342 10.02 -24.58 7.60
CA LEU A 342 9.19 -23.38 7.80
C LEU A 342 8.28 -23.17 6.60
N MET A 343 8.84 -23.30 5.41
CA MET A 343 8.12 -23.15 4.15
C MET A 343 7.11 -24.28 3.90
N LYS A 344 7.31 -25.50 4.42
CA LYS A 344 6.33 -26.62 4.33
C LYS A 344 5.07 -26.31 5.12
N ARG A 345 5.19 -25.51 6.19
CA ARG A 345 4.11 -25.20 7.12
C ARG A 345 3.65 -23.74 7.01
N GLY A 346 3.80 -23.12 5.83
CA GLY A 346 3.43 -21.71 5.63
C GLY A 346 2.03 -21.32 6.09
N ARG A 347 1.03 -22.19 5.86
CA ARG A 347 -0.35 -21.97 6.36
C ARG A 347 -0.44 -21.96 7.88
N VAL A 348 0.32 -22.82 8.56
CA VAL A 348 0.40 -22.87 10.03
C VAL A 348 1.07 -21.60 10.54
N LEU A 349 2.14 -21.13 9.89
CA LEU A 349 2.79 -19.87 10.27
C LEU A 349 1.85 -18.67 10.18
N LEU A 350 1.05 -18.58 9.11
CA LEU A 350 0.03 -17.55 8.97
C LEU A 350 -1.03 -17.65 10.06
N LEU A 351 -1.56 -18.84 10.31
CA LEU A 351 -2.53 -19.06 11.39
C LEU A 351 -1.94 -18.68 12.75
N LEU A 352 -0.70 -19.08 13.04
CA LEU A 352 -0.01 -18.73 14.28
C LEU A 352 0.18 -17.22 14.42
N ALA A 353 0.58 -16.53 13.34
CA ALA A 353 0.71 -15.08 13.36
C ALA A 353 -0.63 -14.39 13.70
N GLU A 354 -1.73 -14.84 13.09
CA GLU A 354 -3.07 -14.31 13.36
C GLU A 354 -3.53 -14.61 14.80
N VAL A 355 -3.34 -15.85 15.26
CA VAL A 355 -3.64 -16.27 16.64
C VAL A 355 -2.82 -15.45 17.64
N LEU A 356 -1.53 -15.24 17.39
CA LEU A 356 -0.67 -14.42 18.26
C LEU A 356 -1.15 -12.97 18.36
N LEU A 357 -1.62 -12.37 17.26
CA LEU A 357 -2.21 -11.02 17.29
C LEU A 357 -3.47 -10.98 18.17
N TRP A 358 -4.36 -11.97 18.03
CA TRP A 358 -5.55 -12.06 18.86
C TRP A 358 -5.23 -12.33 20.33
N VAL A 359 -4.29 -13.24 20.62
CA VAL A 359 -3.85 -13.52 21.99
C VAL A 359 -3.22 -12.29 22.63
N ALA A 360 -2.38 -11.56 21.90
CA ALA A 360 -1.81 -10.30 22.39
C ALA A 360 -2.91 -9.28 22.70
N LEU A 361 -3.91 -9.15 21.84
CA LEU A 361 -5.05 -8.27 22.06
C LEU A 361 -5.86 -8.68 23.29
N ILE A 362 -6.11 -9.98 23.47
CA ILE A 362 -6.82 -10.51 24.64
C ILE A 362 -6.04 -10.22 25.92
N VAL A 363 -4.73 -10.49 25.95
CA VAL A 363 -3.88 -10.24 27.13
C VAL A 363 -3.91 -8.76 27.52
N LEU A 364 -3.76 -7.85 26.55
CA LEU A 364 -3.84 -6.41 26.83
C LEU A 364 -5.25 -5.97 27.24
N ALA A 365 -6.29 -6.55 26.65
CA ALA A 365 -7.68 -6.28 27.04
C ALA A 365 -8.05 -6.80 28.43
N LEU A 366 -7.42 -7.88 28.91
CA LEU A 366 -7.57 -8.32 30.29
C LEU A 366 -6.89 -7.37 31.28
N ARG A 367 -5.77 -6.76 30.88
CA ARG A 367 -5.04 -5.77 31.69
C ARG A 367 -5.77 -4.42 31.73
N GLU A 368 -6.24 -3.93 30.59
CA GLU A 368 -6.84 -2.59 30.43
C GLU A 368 -8.14 -2.65 29.60
N PRO A 369 -9.22 -3.26 30.14
CA PRO A 369 -10.44 -3.56 29.39
C PRO A 369 -11.19 -2.34 28.85
N LEU A 370 -11.01 -1.16 29.48
CA LEU A 370 -11.65 0.08 29.06
C LEU A 370 -11.21 0.51 27.65
N ILE A 371 -9.93 0.37 27.32
CA ILE A 371 -9.40 0.78 26.01
C ILE A 371 -10.09 0.02 24.88
N LEU A 372 -10.20 -1.31 24.98
CA LEU A 372 -10.89 -2.11 23.96
C LEU A 372 -12.39 -1.82 23.95
N ARG A 373 -13.05 -1.73 25.11
CA ARG A 373 -14.49 -1.48 25.18
C ARG A 373 -14.86 -0.16 24.52
N GLU A 374 -14.15 0.92 24.84
CA GLU A 374 -14.37 2.24 24.26
C GLU A 374 -14.03 2.26 22.77
N SER A 375 -12.93 1.61 22.37
CA SER A 375 -12.54 1.49 20.97
C SER A 375 -13.56 0.72 20.13
N LEU A 376 -14.14 -0.36 20.66
CA LEU A 376 -15.22 -1.12 20.00
C LEU A 376 -16.49 -0.28 19.89
N SER A 377 -16.86 0.44 20.97
CA SER A 377 -18.01 1.34 20.96
C SER A 377 -17.83 2.45 19.93
N ALA A 378 -16.67 3.09 19.89
CA ALA A 378 -16.32 4.11 18.92
C ALA A 378 -16.37 3.56 17.48
N THR A 379 -15.83 2.36 17.26
CA THR A 379 -15.88 1.69 15.95
C THR A 379 -17.32 1.43 15.51
N PHE A 380 -18.17 0.92 16.41
CA PHE A 380 -19.59 0.70 16.13
C PHE A 380 -20.30 2.01 15.79
N GLN A 381 -20.08 3.07 16.58
CA GLN A 381 -20.69 4.37 16.31
C GLN A 381 -20.22 4.98 14.98
N ASN A 382 -18.93 4.84 14.67
CA ASN A 382 -18.35 5.38 13.45
C ASN A 382 -18.83 4.64 12.19
N VAL A 383 -18.88 3.31 12.24
CA VAL A 383 -19.18 2.46 11.07
C VAL A 383 -20.67 2.18 10.92
N VAL A 384 -21.38 1.91 12.01
CA VAL A 384 -22.78 1.47 12.00
C VAL A 384 -23.75 2.63 12.25
N MET A 385 -23.48 3.45 13.26
CA MET A 385 -24.36 4.59 13.60
C MET A 385 -24.11 5.83 12.72
N GLY A 386 -23.15 5.76 11.81
CA GLY A 386 -22.88 6.81 10.82
C GLY A 386 -22.03 7.99 11.32
N ALA A 387 -21.56 7.98 12.57
CA ALA A 387 -20.73 9.08 13.12
C ALA A 387 -19.37 9.23 12.39
N GLY A 388 -18.97 8.19 11.66
CA GLY A 388 -17.74 8.13 10.89
C GLY A 388 -17.98 8.31 9.39
N SER A 389 -19.13 8.83 8.97
CA SER A 389 -19.37 9.26 7.58
C SER A 389 -19.14 8.18 6.50
N TRP A 390 -19.22 6.89 6.87
CA TRP A 390 -19.14 5.77 5.93
C TRP A 390 -20.44 5.52 5.17
N GLY A 391 -21.57 6.02 5.69
CA GLY A 391 -22.90 5.60 5.24
C GLY A 391 -23.04 4.08 5.33
N VAL A 392 -23.60 3.45 4.31
CA VAL A 392 -23.77 1.99 4.24
C VAL A 392 -22.55 1.28 3.61
N SER A 393 -21.62 2.04 3.02
CA SER A 393 -20.57 1.48 2.15
C SER A 393 -19.63 0.48 2.83
N LEU A 394 -19.15 0.79 4.04
CA LEU A 394 -18.25 -0.11 4.76
C LEU A 394 -18.99 -1.36 5.27
N ILE A 395 -20.23 -1.21 5.72
CA ILE A 395 -21.09 -2.34 6.12
C ILE A 395 -21.30 -3.27 4.93
N LEU A 396 -21.68 -2.72 3.78
CA LEU A 396 -21.87 -3.48 2.55
C LEU A 396 -20.58 -4.19 2.13
N LEU A 397 -19.42 -3.52 2.21
CA LEU A 397 -18.13 -4.14 1.93
C LEU A 397 -17.83 -5.31 2.88
N VAL A 398 -18.12 -5.17 4.18
CA VAL A 398 -17.94 -6.25 5.16
C VAL A 398 -18.86 -7.43 4.84
N VAL A 399 -20.13 -7.19 4.50
CA VAL A 399 -21.06 -8.25 4.07
C VAL A 399 -20.52 -8.95 2.82
N LEU A 400 -20.07 -8.20 1.82
CA LEU A 400 -19.47 -8.76 0.60
C LEU A 400 -18.20 -9.58 0.89
N LEU A 401 -17.36 -9.14 1.84
CA LEU A 401 -16.19 -9.89 2.27
C LEU A 401 -16.57 -11.21 2.95
N VAL A 402 -17.60 -11.19 3.81
CA VAL A 402 -18.12 -12.41 4.44
C VAL A 402 -18.62 -13.37 3.37
N VAL A 403 -19.41 -12.91 2.41
CA VAL A 403 -19.87 -13.72 1.27
C VAL A 403 -18.67 -14.26 0.46
N ALA A 404 -17.70 -13.41 0.13
CA ALA A 404 -16.49 -13.79 -0.61
C ALA A 404 -15.64 -14.85 0.14
N SER A 405 -15.71 -14.92 1.47
CA SER A 405 -15.00 -15.92 2.27
C SER A 405 -15.50 -17.35 2.06
N PHE A 406 -16.76 -17.52 1.63
CA PHE A 406 -17.36 -18.81 1.28
C PHE A 406 -17.01 -19.26 -0.14
N VAL A 407 -16.44 -18.37 -0.94
CA VAL A 407 -16.07 -18.64 -2.33
C VAL A 407 -14.65 -19.20 -2.40
N ALA A 408 -14.46 -20.29 -3.14
CA ALA A 408 -13.13 -20.85 -3.35
C ALA A 408 -12.35 -20.01 -4.35
N VAL A 409 -11.37 -19.25 -3.86
CA VAL A 409 -10.45 -18.43 -4.68
C VAL A 409 -9.04 -19.02 -4.60
N PRO A 410 -8.36 -19.26 -5.74
CA PRO A 410 -6.97 -19.70 -5.77
C PRO A 410 -6.07 -18.72 -5.02
N HIS A 411 -5.20 -19.24 -4.16
CA HIS A 411 -4.26 -18.45 -3.34
C HIS A 411 -4.97 -17.32 -2.55
N SER A 412 -6.23 -17.52 -2.16
CA SER A 412 -7.03 -16.53 -1.42
C SER A 412 -6.35 -16.03 -0.15
N VAL A 413 -5.46 -16.83 0.43
CA VAL A 413 -4.69 -16.47 1.61
C VAL A 413 -3.87 -15.18 1.42
N ASN A 414 -3.35 -14.91 0.21
CA ASN A 414 -2.60 -13.69 -0.09
C ASN A 414 -3.48 -12.43 -0.02
N LEU A 415 -4.79 -12.57 -0.22
CA LEU A 415 -5.76 -11.47 -0.17
C LEU A 415 -6.46 -11.40 1.19
N ARG A 416 -6.82 -12.55 1.75
CA ARG A 416 -7.58 -12.68 3.00
C ARG A 416 -6.74 -12.32 4.23
N PHE A 417 -5.52 -12.85 4.31
CA PHE A 417 -4.69 -12.69 5.52
C PHE A 417 -4.42 -11.21 5.86
N PRO A 418 -4.02 -10.33 4.92
CA PRO A 418 -3.91 -8.90 5.19
C PRO A 418 -5.15 -8.27 5.84
N LEU A 419 -6.34 -8.66 5.39
CA LEU A 419 -7.61 -8.11 5.87
C LEU A 419 -7.92 -8.60 7.28
N THR A 420 -7.72 -9.89 7.55
CA THR A 420 -8.05 -10.46 8.86
C THR A 420 -7.01 -10.11 9.93
N SER A 421 -5.71 -10.05 9.57
CA SER A 421 -4.65 -9.66 10.51
C SER A 421 -4.70 -8.19 10.90
N PHE A 422 -5.23 -7.32 10.03
CA PHE A 422 -5.34 -5.89 10.32
C PHE A 422 -6.35 -5.59 11.43
N VAL A 423 -7.41 -6.39 11.58
CA VAL A 423 -8.45 -6.14 12.61
C VAL A 423 -7.85 -6.17 14.02
N PRO A 424 -7.22 -7.26 14.50
CA PRO A 424 -6.62 -7.25 15.83
C PRO A 424 -5.47 -6.25 15.93
N LEU A 425 -4.68 -6.06 14.88
CA LEU A 425 -3.60 -5.06 14.88
C LEU A 425 -4.14 -3.64 15.05
N GLY A 426 -5.24 -3.29 14.37
CA GLY A 426 -5.91 -2.01 14.52
C GLY A 426 -6.27 -1.75 15.98
N PHE A 427 -6.83 -2.73 16.69
CA PHE A 427 -7.13 -2.56 18.13
C PHE A 427 -5.88 -2.59 19.02
N LEU A 428 -4.85 -3.37 18.68
CA LEU A 428 -3.56 -3.35 19.38
C LEU A 428 -2.91 -1.96 19.33
N LEU A 429 -3.08 -1.21 18.24
CA LEU A 429 -2.56 0.16 18.13
C LEU A 429 -3.21 1.15 19.10
N ALA A 430 -4.43 0.88 19.57
CA ALA A 430 -5.04 1.69 20.64
C ALA A 430 -4.26 1.54 21.97
N TYR A 431 -3.83 0.31 22.29
CA TYR A 431 -2.99 0.03 23.45
C TYR A 431 -1.58 0.57 23.30
N LEU A 432 -0.96 0.44 22.12
CA LEU A 432 0.38 0.98 21.88
C LEU A 432 0.44 2.52 21.94
N ARG A 433 -0.71 3.19 21.89
CA ARG A 433 -0.87 4.64 22.05
C ARG A 433 -1.36 5.03 23.45
N ASP A 434 -1.64 4.06 24.32
CA ASP A 434 -2.28 4.26 25.62
C ASP A 434 -3.58 5.09 25.52
N ALA A 435 -4.34 4.93 24.43
CA ALA A 435 -5.53 5.73 24.17
C ALA A 435 -6.55 5.04 23.25
N ALA A 436 -7.78 4.90 23.76
CA ALA A 436 -8.93 4.41 23.02
C ALA A 436 -9.22 5.24 21.76
N TYR A 437 -9.87 4.60 20.78
CA TYR A 437 -10.40 5.31 19.62
C TYR A 437 -11.60 6.17 19.98
N ARG A 438 -11.82 7.21 19.18
CA ARG A 438 -12.84 8.24 19.42
C ARG A 438 -14.00 8.08 18.44
N VAL A 439 -15.15 8.59 18.83
CA VAL A 439 -16.29 8.77 17.93
C VAL A 439 -16.02 10.00 17.06
N GLY A 440 -16.37 9.91 15.78
CA GLY A 440 -16.32 11.01 14.83
C GLY A 440 -15.33 10.83 13.67
N ASP A 441 -15.39 11.78 12.74
CA ASP A 441 -14.71 11.67 11.45
C ASP A 441 -13.19 11.81 11.50
N GLY A 442 -12.68 12.45 12.54
CA GLY A 442 -11.25 12.64 12.78
C GLY A 442 -10.58 11.47 13.49
N ASP A 443 -11.33 10.43 13.88
CA ASP A 443 -10.75 9.30 14.61
C ASP A 443 -9.70 8.54 13.78
N SER A 444 -8.66 8.06 14.46
CA SER A 444 -7.54 7.41 13.79
C SER A 444 -7.92 6.07 13.18
N LEU A 445 -8.62 5.19 13.90
CA LEU A 445 -9.02 3.88 13.36
C LEU A 445 -10.03 4.06 12.24
N ASN A 446 -10.97 4.99 12.45
CA ASN A 446 -11.96 5.37 11.46
C ASN A 446 -11.29 5.76 10.13
N ARG A 447 -10.25 6.62 10.16
CA ARG A 447 -9.46 6.97 8.96
C ARG A 447 -8.58 5.82 8.47
N MET A 448 -8.16 4.90 9.33
CA MET A 448 -7.31 3.78 8.94
C MET A 448 -8.05 2.72 8.11
N TRP A 449 -9.37 2.55 8.27
CA TRP A 449 -10.13 1.59 7.46
C TRP A 449 -9.98 1.81 5.95
N ILE A 450 -9.85 3.06 5.49
CA ILE A 450 -9.67 3.37 4.05
C ILE A 450 -8.39 2.74 3.47
N GLN A 451 -7.40 2.45 4.32
CA GLN A 451 -6.13 1.82 3.92
C GLN A 451 -6.34 0.40 3.40
N LEU A 452 -7.40 -0.28 3.85
CA LEU A 452 -7.74 -1.63 3.43
C LEU A 452 -8.85 -1.70 2.38
N VAL A 453 -9.69 -0.69 2.28
CA VAL A 453 -10.88 -0.71 1.41
C VAL A 453 -10.56 -1.11 -0.04
N PRO A 454 -9.53 -0.56 -0.71
CA PRO A 454 -9.18 -0.98 -2.06
C PRO A 454 -8.75 -2.46 -2.15
N VAL A 455 -8.02 -2.96 -1.15
CA VAL A 455 -7.59 -4.36 -1.07
C VAL A 455 -8.79 -5.29 -0.83
N ALA A 456 -9.67 -4.91 0.09
CA ALA A 456 -10.91 -5.63 0.37
C ALA A 456 -11.80 -5.73 -0.87
N LEU A 457 -11.98 -4.61 -1.57
CA LEU A 457 -12.74 -4.59 -2.81
C LEU A 457 -12.08 -5.44 -3.90
N PHE A 458 -10.76 -5.37 -4.04
CA PHE A 458 -10.03 -6.24 -4.97
C PHE A 458 -10.29 -7.71 -4.66
N TYR A 459 -10.24 -8.11 -3.38
CA TYR A 459 -10.54 -9.49 -2.98
C TYR A 459 -11.97 -9.91 -3.34
N VAL A 460 -12.97 -9.08 -3.03
CA VAL A 460 -14.38 -9.35 -3.38
C VAL A 460 -14.55 -9.52 -4.89
N LEU A 461 -13.98 -8.62 -5.69
CA LEU A 461 -14.14 -8.66 -7.15
C LEU A 461 -13.41 -9.85 -7.79
N ILE A 462 -12.24 -10.24 -7.26
CA ILE A 462 -11.57 -11.49 -7.65
C ILE A 462 -12.42 -12.70 -7.27
N ALA A 463 -13.03 -12.72 -6.08
CA ALA A 463 -13.92 -13.79 -5.66
C ALA A 463 -15.14 -13.91 -6.57
N LEU A 464 -15.73 -12.80 -7.01
CA LEU A 464 -16.84 -12.82 -7.96
C LEU A 464 -16.42 -13.28 -9.36
N GLY A 465 -15.22 -12.92 -9.82
CA GLY A 465 -14.76 -13.24 -11.18
C GLY A 465 -14.11 -14.61 -11.36
N VAL A 466 -13.47 -15.15 -10.32
CA VAL A 466 -12.74 -16.44 -10.35
C VAL A 466 -13.44 -17.53 -9.55
N GLY A 467 -14.25 -17.12 -8.58
CA GLY A 467 -14.73 -17.99 -7.54
C GLY A 467 -15.60 -19.14 -8.02
N GLN A 468 -15.26 -20.34 -7.56
CA GLN A 468 -16.18 -21.45 -7.59
C GLN A 468 -16.89 -21.50 -6.23
N TRP A 469 -18.22 -21.52 -6.25
CA TRP A 469 -18.98 -21.81 -5.03
C TRP A 469 -18.49 -23.15 -4.49
N ARG A 470 -18.11 -23.19 -3.21
CA ARG A 470 -17.78 -24.44 -2.52
C ARG A 470 -19.05 -25.29 -2.48
N ARG A 471 -19.32 -26.05 -3.54
CA ARG A 471 -20.33 -27.10 -3.50
C ARG A 471 -19.84 -28.06 -2.44
N SER A 472 -20.54 -28.10 -1.29
CA SER A 472 -20.28 -29.06 -0.23
C SER A 472 -20.12 -30.43 -0.88
N SER A 473 -18.91 -30.96 -0.84
CA SER A 473 -18.56 -32.32 -1.27
C SER A 473 -19.17 -33.38 -0.34
N ALA A 474 -20.30 -33.06 0.29
CA ALA A 474 -21.09 -33.90 1.17
C ALA A 474 -22.03 -34.85 0.41
N VAL A 475 -22.10 -34.78 -0.93
CA VAL A 475 -22.86 -35.76 -1.72
C VAL A 475 -21.96 -36.92 -2.11
N SER A 476 -21.90 -37.86 -1.16
CA SER A 476 -21.76 -39.30 -1.32
C SER A 476 -20.67 -39.80 -2.27
N HIS A 477 -19.62 -40.36 -1.66
CA HIS A 477 -19.13 -41.67 -2.04
C HIS A 477 -20.31 -42.64 -2.23
N ALA A 478 -20.94 -42.65 -3.40
CA ALA A 478 -21.68 -43.82 -3.83
C ALA A 478 -20.63 -44.93 -3.92
N LYS A 479 -20.71 -45.87 -2.98
CA LYS A 479 -19.98 -47.15 -3.07
C LYS A 479 -20.16 -47.65 -4.51
N PRO A 480 -19.09 -47.99 -5.24
CA PRO A 480 -19.28 -48.82 -6.42
C PRO A 480 -19.99 -50.08 -5.93
N SER A 481 -21.24 -50.27 -6.36
CA SER A 481 -21.95 -51.53 -6.21
C SER A 481 -21.07 -52.58 -6.87
N SER A 482 -20.49 -53.45 -6.06
CA SER A 482 -19.82 -54.66 -6.51
C SER A 482 -20.79 -55.42 -7.40
N VAL A 483 -20.52 -55.40 -8.70
CA VAL A 483 -21.10 -56.36 -9.65
C VAL A 483 -20.62 -57.72 -9.20
N ALA A 484 -21.52 -58.50 -8.60
CA ALA A 484 -21.33 -59.92 -8.44
C ALA A 484 -21.39 -60.54 -9.84
N ASN A 485 -20.24 -60.99 -10.34
CA ASN A 485 -20.18 -62.04 -11.34
C ASN A 485 -20.55 -63.34 -10.63
N GLU A 486 -21.76 -63.84 -10.84
CA GLU A 486 -22.06 -65.26 -10.70
C GLU A 486 -22.30 -65.86 -12.09
N ALA A 487 -21.68 -67.03 -12.26
CA ALA A 487 -21.71 -67.90 -13.42
C ALA A 487 -22.91 -68.85 -13.37
#